data_AF-A0A7S0QV86-F1
#
_entry.id   AF-A0A7S0QV86-F1
#
_cell.length_a   1.000
_cell.length_b   1.000
_cell.length_c   1.000
_cell.angle_alpha   90.00
_cell.angle_beta   90.00
_cell.angle_gamma   90.00
#
_symmetry.space_group_name_H-M   'P 1'
#
loop_
_entity.id
_entity.type
_entity.pdbx_description
1 polymer ?
#
loop_
_entity_poly.entity_id
_entity_poly.type
_entity_poly.pdbx_seq_one_letter_code
_entity_poly.pdbx_strand_id
1 'polypeptide(L)'
;MAVSLASRGELAKIEAKLDAAVACQVQEICKTQGEQSQVVRARLESMKANLLQRFKDNIVYSSWEVTDDEDSARGLPPAPVIPYDTECKDLEKEVQRLVESIAEHRATVLPIVSKRVSADMARLRQAAERKELAEGEDQGEAPAPLEPSPEALRGQLRAALERLPELERRLEDVTNVTSSTFTALESNRKRPPPGTLELALNDQLPGTGDTDESGAAKKQTRQRLVQDLRSAKLA
;
A
#
# COMPACT_ATOMS: atom_id res chain seq x y z
N MET A 1 7.26 15.97 5.17
CA MET A 1 7.22 17.18 4.32
C MET A 1 7.83 16.79 2.99
N ALA A 2 7.03 16.67 1.93
CA ALA A 2 7.53 16.35 0.60
C ALA A 2 8.10 17.61 -0.05
N VAL A 3 9.25 17.51 -0.71
CA VAL A 3 9.88 18.62 -1.43
C VAL A 3 9.61 18.41 -2.92
N SER A 4 8.90 19.36 -3.53
CA SER A 4 8.68 19.35 -4.98
C SER A 4 9.91 19.92 -5.66
N LEU A 5 10.53 19.15 -6.55
CA LEU A 5 11.55 19.65 -7.47
C LEU A 5 10.91 19.88 -8.83
N ALA A 6 11.29 20.96 -9.51
CA ALA A 6 10.72 21.29 -10.82
C ALA A 6 11.17 20.27 -11.87
N SER A 7 12.43 19.83 -11.81
CA SER A 7 12.96 18.84 -12.75
C SER A 7 14.03 17.92 -12.15
N ARG A 8 14.28 16.79 -12.83
CA ARG A 8 15.40 15.88 -12.51
C ARG A 8 16.76 16.56 -12.65
N GLY A 9 16.86 17.62 -13.46
CA GLY A 9 18.05 18.45 -13.59
C GLY A 9 18.35 19.28 -12.34
N GLU A 10 17.35 19.67 -11.55
CA GLU A 10 17.56 20.37 -10.27
C GLU A 10 18.15 19.45 -9.21
N LEU A 11 17.71 18.18 -9.17
CA LEU A 11 18.31 17.18 -8.28
C LEU A 11 19.79 16.97 -8.61
N ALA A 12 20.15 16.90 -9.90
CA ALA A 12 21.54 16.79 -10.32
C ALA A 12 22.37 18.04 -9.93
N LYS A 13 21.79 19.24 -10.00
CA LYS A 13 22.44 20.47 -9.52
C LYS A 13 22.64 20.48 -8.00
N ILE A 14 21.69 19.93 -7.24
CA ILE A 14 21.79 19.79 -5.78
C ILE A 14 22.87 18.77 -5.42
N GLU A 15 22.89 17.63 -6.11
CA GLU A 15 23.91 16.60 -5.95
C GLU A 15 25.31 17.15 -6.26
N ALA A 16 25.49 17.86 -7.39
CA ALA A 16 26.76 18.49 -7.74
C ALA A 16 27.22 19.55 -6.73
N LYS A 17 26.30 20.33 -6.16
CA LYS A 17 26.63 21.31 -5.11
C LYS A 17 27.02 20.63 -3.80
N LEU A 18 26.34 19.53 -3.45
CA LEU A 18 26.66 18.75 -2.26
C LEU A 18 28.04 18.07 -2.42
N ASP A 19 28.35 17.58 -3.62
CA ASP A 19 29.65 17.00 -3.97
C ASP A 19 30.77 18.03 -3.86
N ALA A 20 30.55 19.23 -4.39
CA ALA A 20 31.51 20.33 -4.26
C ALA A 20 31.72 20.73 -2.78
N ALA A 21 30.64 20.80 -1.99
CA ALA A 21 30.73 21.16 -0.57
C ALA A 21 31.46 20.09 0.26
N VAL A 22 31.17 18.80 0.04
CA VAL A 22 31.86 17.68 0.70
C VAL A 22 33.33 17.63 0.27
N ALA A 23 33.63 17.83 -1.01
CA ALA A 23 35.00 17.87 -1.51
C ALA A 23 35.80 19.03 -0.88
N CYS A 24 35.21 20.23 -0.76
CA CYS A 24 35.83 21.37 -0.09
C CYS A 24 36.09 21.08 1.39
N GLN A 25 35.11 20.54 2.14
CA GLN A 25 35.29 20.20 3.55
C GLN A 25 36.33 19.11 3.76
N VAL A 26 36.32 18.07 2.93
CA VAL A 26 37.34 17.02 2.97
C VAL A 26 38.73 17.61 2.69
N GLN A 27 38.85 18.54 1.75
CA GLN A 27 40.12 19.20 1.43
C GLN A 27 40.63 20.08 2.59
N GLU A 28 39.75 20.80 3.29
CA GLU A 28 40.11 21.57 4.49
C GLU A 28 40.54 20.68 5.66
N ILE A 29 39.86 19.55 5.86
CA ILE A 29 40.17 18.59 6.92
C ILE A 29 41.47 17.82 6.60
N CYS A 30 41.72 17.50 5.33
CA CYS A 30 42.99 16.91 4.88
C CYS A 30 44.19 17.83 5.17
N LYS A 31 44.03 19.16 5.06
CA LYS A 31 45.09 20.13 5.34
C LYS A 31 45.43 20.24 6.82
N THR A 32 44.47 19.93 7.70
CA THR A 32 44.61 20.13 9.15
C THR A 32 44.90 18.83 9.91
N GLN A 33 44.44 17.67 9.44
CA GLN A 33 44.53 16.39 10.15
C GLN A 33 44.75 15.22 9.16
N GLY A 34 46.01 14.95 8.81
CA GLY A 34 46.38 14.00 7.74
C GLY A 34 45.81 12.58 7.86
N GLU A 35 45.84 11.95 9.04
CA GLU A 35 45.40 10.55 9.20
C GLU A 35 43.92 10.40 9.59
N GLN A 36 43.35 11.36 10.34
CA GLN A 36 41.92 11.35 10.68
C GLN A 36 41.01 11.69 9.47
N SER A 37 41.61 12.23 8.41
CA SER A 37 40.95 12.59 7.16
C SER A 37 40.20 11.42 6.50
N GLN A 38 40.75 10.20 6.53
CA GLN A 38 40.09 9.07 5.85
C GLN A 38 38.79 8.64 6.53
N VAL A 39 38.79 8.59 7.88
CA VAL A 39 37.60 8.24 8.66
C VAL A 39 36.53 9.33 8.53
N VAL A 40 36.95 10.60 8.55
CA VAL A 40 36.03 11.73 8.36
C VAL A 40 35.49 11.79 6.94
N ARG A 41 36.30 11.49 5.92
CA ARG A 41 35.86 11.36 4.52
C ARG A 41 34.82 10.25 4.36
N ALA A 42 35.08 9.05 4.89
CA ALA A 42 34.12 7.95 4.84
C ALA A 42 32.80 8.30 5.56
N ARG A 43 32.88 9.02 6.69
CA ARG A 43 31.70 9.50 7.42
C ARG A 43 30.92 10.56 6.65
N LEU A 44 31.59 11.50 5.99
CA LEU A 44 30.95 12.54 5.17
C LEU A 44 30.29 11.96 3.92
N GLU A 45 30.95 11.01 3.25
CA GLU A 45 30.34 10.28 2.12
C GLU A 45 29.13 9.45 2.56
N SER A 46 29.19 8.80 3.72
CA SER A 46 28.04 8.10 4.30
C SER A 46 26.90 9.06 4.65
N MET A 47 27.21 10.24 5.21
CA MET A 47 26.21 11.26 5.54
C MET A 47 25.56 11.85 4.27
N LYS A 48 26.36 12.10 3.23
CA LYS A 48 25.90 12.52 1.91
C LYS A 48 24.96 11.47 1.30
N ALA A 49 25.35 10.20 1.28
CA ALA A 49 24.52 9.12 0.74
C ALA A 49 23.18 9.01 1.48
N ASN A 50 23.20 9.11 2.82
CA ASN A 50 21.97 9.10 3.63
C ASN A 50 21.08 10.32 3.38
N LEU A 51 21.66 11.51 3.22
CA LEU A 51 20.91 12.73 2.88
C LEU A 51 20.28 12.62 1.49
N LEU A 52 21.06 12.22 0.48
CA LEU A 52 20.56 12.05 -0.89
C LEU A 52 19.48 10.98 -0.97
N GLN A 53 19.61 9.87 -0.22
CA GLN A 53 18.57 8.86 -0.15
C GLN A 53 17.29 9.41 0.48
N ARG A 54 17.40 10.12 1.62
CA ARG A 54 16.25 10.77 2.25
C ARG A 54 15.60 11.83 1.35
N PHE A 55 16.39 12.55 0.55
CA PHE A 55 15.84 13.47 -0.44
C PHE A 55 15.11 12.69 -1.54
N LYS A 56 15.73 11.66 -2.12
CA LYS A 56 15.11 10.81 -3.17
C LYS A 56 13.80 10.17 -2.70
N ASP A 57 13.74 9.72 -1.46
CA ASP A 57 12.55 9.10 -0.87
C ASP A 57 11.43 10.13 -0.59
N ASN A 58 11.75 11.43 -0.51
CA ASN A 58 10.79 12.51 -0.21
C ASN A 58 10.57 13.48 -1.38
N ILE A 59 11.17 13.23 -2.54
CA ILE A 59 10.97 14.01 -3.77
C ILE A 59 9.76 13.44 -4.51
N VAL A 60 8.77 14.29 -4.73
CA VAL A 60 7.68 14.04 -5.66
C VAL A 60 7.98 14.87 -6.91
N TYR A 61 8.20 14.21 -8.04
CA TYR A 61 8.37 14.90 -9.32
C TYR A 61 7.01 15.40 -9.80
N SER A 62 6.92 16.70 -10.08
CA SER A 62 5.75 17.26 -10.77
C SER A 62 5.73 16.70 -12.20
N SER A 63 4.81 15.77 -12.44
CA SER A 63 4.65 14.89 -13.60
C SER A 63 4.32 15.55 -14.97
N TRP A 64 4.90 16.70 -15.32
CA TRP A 64 4.51 17.39 -16.57
C TRP A 64 5.62 18.19 -17.27
N GLU A 65 6.89 17.89 -17.02
CA GLU A 65 7.97 18.40 -17.88
C GLU A 65 8.41 17.33 -18.87
N VAL A 66 8.05 17.61 -20.12
CA VAL A 66 8.56 17.04 -21.37
C VAL A 66 10.09 16.99 -21.30
N THR A 67 10.66 15.81 -21.54
CA THR A 67 12.10 15.62 -21.64
C THR A 67 12.67 16.51 -22.75
N ASP A 68 13.54 17.44 -22.38
CA ASP A 68 14.36 18.23 -23.31
C ASP A 68 15.22 17.30 -24.19
N ASP A 69 14.87 17.23 -25.48
CA ASP A 69 15.66 17.26 -26.72
C ASP A 69 17.09 16.67 -26.85
N GLU A 70 17.59 15.83 -25.94
CA GLU A 70 18.94 15.21 -26.09
C GLU A 70 18.92 13.74 -26.56
N ASP A 71 17.76 13.09 -26.67
CA ASP A 71 17.65 11.69 -27.16
C ASP A 71 17.42 11.56 -28.68
N SER A 72 17.28 12.67 -29.41
CA SER A 72 17.09 12.64 -30.88
C SER A 72 18.35 12.32 -31.70
N ALA A 73 19.53 12.21 -31.08
CA ALA A 73 20.80 12.00 -31.79
C ALA A 73 21.16 10.52 -32.03
N ARG A 74 20.47 9.57 -31.41
CA ARG A 74 20.64 8.13 -31.69
C ARG A 74 19.39 7.65 -32.38
N GLY A 75 19.47 7.42 -33.70
CA GLY A 75 18.41 6.87 -34.54
C GLY A 75 17.96 5.45 -34.15
N LEU A 76 17.47 5.32 -32.91
CA LEU A 76 16.79 4.17 -32.38
C LEU A 76 15.34 4.25 -32.86
N PRO A 77 14.75 3.12 -33.29
CA PRO A 77 13.34 3.08 -33.64
C PRO A 77 12.51 3.57 -32.44
N PRO A 78 11.43 4.34 -32.65
CA PRO A 78 10.60 4.82 -31.56
C PRO A 78 10.16 3.63 -30.72
N ALA A 79 10.49 3.67 -29.42
CA ALA A 79 10.04 2.67 -28.48
C ALA A 79 8.51 2.56 -28.58
N PRO A 80 7.92 1.35 -28.50
CA PRO A 80 6.49 1.22 -28.50
C PRO A 80 5.93 2.06 -27.36
N VAL A 81 5.11 3.05 -27.70
CA VAL A 81 4.34 3.84 -26.74
C VAL A 81 3.40 2.84 -26.06
N ILE A 82 3.81 2.31 -24.91
CA ILE A 82 2.93 1.53 -24.05
C ILE A 82 1.84 2.51 -23.59
N PRO A 83 0.56 2.26 -23.90
CA PRO A 83 -0.53 3.21 -23.62
C PRO A 83 -0.88 3.18 -22.12
N TYR A 84 0.01 3.71 -21.28
CA TYR A 84 -0.27 3.95 -19.86
C TYR A 84 -1.49 4.88 -19.66
N ASP A 85 -1.80 5.71 -20.65
CA ASP A 85 -2.92 6.64 -20.62
C ASP A 85 -4.30 5.96 -20.57
N THR A 86 -4.46 4.74 -21.07
CA THR A 86 -5.79 4.10 -21.09
C THR A 86 -6.15 3.51 -19.74
N GLU A 87 -5.20 2.83 -19.09
CA GLU A 87 -5.42 2.26 -17.76
C GLU A 87 -5.61 3.36 -16.71
N CYS A 88 -4.84 4.45 -16.80
CA CYS A 88 -5.03 5.62 -15.95
C CYS A 88 -6.42 6.26 -16.14
N LYS A 89 -6.89 6.41 -17.39
CA LYS A 89 -8.24 6.96 -17.66
C LYS A 89 -9.37 6.06 -17.16
N ASP A 90 -9.18 4.75 -17.22
CA ASP A 90 -10.18 3.81 -16.72
C ASP A 90 -10.22 3.80 -15.19
N LEU A 91 -9.05 3.90 -14.54
CA LEU A 91 -8.94 4.09 -13.09
C LEU A 91 -9.56 5.43 -12.64
N GLU A 92 -9.32 6.52 -13.37
CA GLU A 92 -9.93 7.83 -13.07
C GLU A 92 -11.46 7.78 -13.13
N LYS A 93 -12.03 7.10 -14.14
CA LYS A 93 -13.49 6.90 -14.24
C LYS A 93 -14.03 6.08 -13.09
N GLU A 94 -13.32 5.03 -12.69
CA GLU A 94 -13.74 4.18 -11.58
C GLU A 94 -13.68 4.93 -10.24
N VAL A 95 -12.64 5.74 -10.02
CA VAL A 95 -12.55 6.64 -8.85
C VAL A 95 -13.71 7.63 -8.86
N GLN A 96 -14.02 8.25 -10.01
CA GLN A 96 -15.14 9.17 -10.13
C GLN A 96 -16.48 8.49 -9.78
N ARG A 97 -16.71 7.28 -10.28
CA ARG A 97 -17.90 6.47 -9.97
C ARG A 97 -18.01 6.16 -8.48
N LEU A 98 -16.89 5.81 -7.83
CA LEU A 98 -16.86 5.53 -6.39
C LEU A 98 -17.13 6.79 -5.57
N VAL A 99 -16.62 7.95 -5.99
CA VAL A 99 -16.88 9.24 -5.33
C VAL A 99 -18.36 9.60 -5.40
N GLU A 100 -18.98 9.43 -6.57
CA GLU A 100 -20.42 9.64 -6.76
C GLU A 100 -21.25 8.71 -5.88
N SER A 101 -20.91 7.41 -5.87
CA SER A 101 -21.57 6.42 -4.99
C SER A 101 -21.43 6.78 -3.51
N ILE A 102 -20.25 7.25 -3.06
CA ILE A 102 -20.05 7.70 -1.68
C ILE A 102 -20.87 8.96 -1.38
N ALA A 103 -20.97 9.90 -2.32
CA ALA A 103 -21.81 11.09 -2.18
C ALA A 103 -23.28 10.72 -2.04
N GLU A 104 -23.78 9.78 -2.86
CA GLU A 104 -25.14 9.24 -2.76
C GLU A 104 -25.39 8.51 -1.44
N HIS A 105 -24.47 7.64 -1.01
CA HIS A 105 -24.58 6.95 0.28
C HIS A 105 -24.57 7.95 1.44
N ARG A 106 -23.74 8.99 1.40
CA ARG A 106 -23.75 10.06 2.41
C ARG A 106 -25.06 10.85 2.38
N ALA A 107 -25.62 11.12 1.20
CA ALA A 107 -26.89 11.83 1.07
C ALA A 107 -28.09 10.99 1.54
N THR A 108 -28.05 9.67 1.38
CA THR A 108 -29.20 8.78 1.63
C THR A 108 -29.12 8.07 2.98
N VAL A 109 -27.99 7.44 3.29
CA VAL A 109 -27.82 6.61 4.48
C VAL A 109 -27.64 7.46 5.73
N LEU A 110 -26.85 8.54 5.66
CA LEU A 110 -26.57 9.36 6.85
C LEU A 110 -27.85 9.98 7.46
N PRO A 111 -28.80 10.54 6.68
CA PRO A 111 -30.05 11.03 7.24
C PRO A 111 -30.93 9.92 7.81
N ILE A 112 -30.94 8.73 7.19
CA ILE A 112 -31.73 7.59 7.69
C ILE A 112 -31.19 7.12 9.04
N VAL A 113 -29.87 6.95 9.15
CA VAL A 113 -29.21 6.56 10.40
C VAL A 113 -29.41 7.63 11.46
N SER A 114 -29.20 8.91 11.11
CA SER A 114 -29.41 10.04 12.04
C SER A 114 -30.85 10.08 12.56
N LYS A 115 -31.85 9.94 11.68
CA LYS A 115 -33.27 9.87 12.07
C LYS A 115 -33.54 8.70 13.00
N ARG A 116 -33.02 7.50 12.68
CA ARG A 116 -33.23 6.31 13.50
C ARG A 116 -32.60 6.44 14.89
N VAL A 117 -31.35 6.90 14.96
CA VAL A 117 -30.67 7.16 16.23
C VAL A 117 -31.42 8.22 17.05
N SER A 118 -31.87 9.30 16.41
CA SER A 118 -32.64 10.34 17.11
C SER A 118 -33.98 9.81 17.65
N ALA A 119 -34.66 8.96 16.90
CA ALA A 119 -35.91 8.31 17.31
C ALA A 119 -35.68 7.31 18.45
N ASP A 120 -34.62 6.51 18.39
CA ASP A 120 -34.29 5.56 19.45
C ASP A 120 -33.87 6.28 20.73
N MET A 121 -33.11 7.38 20.62
CA MET A 121 -32.79 8.23 21.77
C MET A 121 -34.04 8.90 22.37
N ALA A 122 -35.01 9.32 21.55
CA ALA A 122 -36.28 9.85 22.05
C ALA A 122 -37.11 8.78 22.78
N ARG A 123 -37.14 7.54 22.27
CA ARG A 123 -37.80 6.40 22.93
C ARG A 123 -37.16 6.07 24.28
N LEU A 124 -35.83 6.10 24.36
CA LEU A 124 -35.12 5.86 25.61
C LEU A 124 -35.40 6.96 26.63
N ARG A 125 -35.46 8.23 26.22
CA ARG A 125 -35.87 9.33 27.12
C ARG A 125 -37.29 9.17 27.62
N GLN A 126 -38.23 8.86 26.74
CA GLN A 126 -39.62 8.60 27.14
C GLN A 126 -39.76 7.38 28.06
N ALA A 127 -38.98 6.32 27.82
CA ALA A 127 -38.95 5.14 28.69
C ALA A 127 -38.36 5.48 30.07
N ALA A 128 -37.36 6.35 30.13
CA ALA A 128 -36.78 6.84 31.38
C ALA A 128 -37.77 7.74 32.14
N GLU A 129 -38.41 8.70 31.46
CA GLU A 129 -39.42 9.58 32.06
C GLU A 129 -40.64 8.78 32.57
N ARG A 130 -41.09 7.76 31.83
CA ARG A 130 -42.16 6.85 32.29
C ARG A 130 -41.75 6.02 33.49
N LYS A 131 -40.46 5.67 33.59
CA LYS A 131 -39.93 4.96 34.75
C LYS A 131 -39.83 5.89 35.96
N GLU A 132 -39.40 7.14 35.78
CA GLU A 132 -39.37 8.16 36.84
C GLU A 132 -40.77 8.55 37.32
N LEU A 133 -41.76 8.64 36.42
CA LEU A 133 -43.16 8.88 36.78
C LEU A 133 -43.79 7.67 37.49
N ALA A 134 -43.42 6.45 37.11
CA ALA A 134 -43.83 5.24 37.83
C ALA A 134 -43.16 5.11 39.21
N GLU A 135 -41.97 5.69 39.39
CA GLU A 135 -41.27 5.78 40.68
C GLU A 135 -41.75 6.96 41.55
N GLY A 136 -42.57 7.88 41.00
CA GLY A 136 -43.03 9.11 41.65
C GLY A 136 -44.42 9.07 42.33
N GLU A 137 -45.24 8.03 42.09
CA GLU A 137 -46.60 7.90 42.66
C GLU A 137 -46.73 6.85 43.77
N ASP A 138 -45.64 6.19 44.20
CA ASP A 138 -45.71 5.16 45.25
C ASP A 138 -44.73 5.42 46.40
N GLN A 139 -45.07 6.38 47.27
CA GLN A 139 -44.54 6.43 48.63
C GLN A 139 -45.32 5.44 49.51
N GLY A 140 -45.05 4.16 49.34
CA GLY A 140 -45.69 3.11 50.13
C GLY A 140 -45.20 1.73 49.74
N GLU A 141 -44.07 1.32 50.31
CA GLU A 141 -43.53 -0.04 50.24
C GLU A 141 -42.80 -0.37 48.93
N ALA A 142 -41.48 -0.16 48.94
CA ALA A 142 -40.59 -0.58 47.87
C ALA A 142 -40.80 -2.07 47.56
N PRO A 143 -41.22 -2.47 46.33
CA PRO A 143 -40.85 -3.78 45.87
C PRO A 143 -39.35 -3.69 45.53
N ALA A 144 -38.59 -4.67 46.01
CA ALA A 144 -37.16 -4.79 45.77
C ALA A 144 -36.82 -4.47 44.30
N PRO A 145 -35.65 -3.84 44.03
CA PRO A 145 -35.12 -3.77 42.67
C PRO A 145 -35.23 -5.18 42.09
N LEU A 146 -35.90 -5.33 40.95
CA LEU A 146 -36.01 -6.61 40.26
C LEU A 146 -34.59 -7.08 39.94
N GLU A 147 -33.96 -7.77 40.89
CA GLU A 147 -32.82 -8.60 40.62
C GLU A 147 -33.26 -9.53 39.50
N PRO A 148 -32.52 -9.60 38.38
CA PRO A 148 -32.86 -10.54 37.34
C PRO A 148 -32.94 -11.90 38.02
N SER A 149 -34.12 -12.52 37.97
CA SER A 149 -34.38 -13.83 38.57
C SER A 149 -33.17 -14.74 38.31
N PRO A 150 -32.74 -15.56 39.28
CA PRO A 150 -31.62 -16.48 39.06
C PRO A 150 -31.83 -17.34 37.80
N GLU A 151 -33.07 -17.55 37.36
CA GLU A 151 -33.40 -18.20 36.09
C GLU A 151 -33.15 -17.32 34.86
N ALA A 152 -33.42 -16.01 34.94
CA ALA A 152 -33.10 -15.05 33.89
C ALA A 152 -31.57 -14.88 33.73
N LEU A 153 -30.83 -14.84 34.84
CA LEU A 153 -29.36 -14.85 34.83
C LEU A 153 -28.81 -16.14 34.25
N ARG A 154 -29.37 -17.31 34.63
CA ARG A 154 -29.00 -18.60 34.04
C ARG A 154 -29.32 -18.67 32.54
N GLY A 155 -30.44 -18.10 32.12
CA GLY A 155 -30.83 -17.98 30.72
C GLY A 155 -29.87 -17.11 29.92
N GLN A 156 -29.45 -15.97 30.47
CA GLN A 156 -28.45 -15.10 29.86
C GLN A 156 -27.08 -15.76 29.79
N LEU A 157 -26.68 -16.50 30.84
CA LEU A 157 -25.40 -17.22 30.86
C LEU A 157 -25.40 -18.37 29.84
N ARG A 158 -26.51 -19.09 29.69
CA ARG A 158 -26.68 -20.11 28.64
C ARG A 158 -26.67 -19.50 27.24
N ALA A 159 -27.40 -18.41 27.01
CA ALA A 159 -27.40 -17.70 25.74
C ALA A 159 -26.03 -17.08 25.40
N ALA A 160 -25.24 -16.69 26.40
CA ALA A 160 -23.86 -16.24 26.22
C ALA A 160 -22.92 -17.41 25.88
N LEU A 161 -23.07 -18.55 26.55
CA LEU A 161 -22.31 -19.78 26.24
C LEU A 161 -22.61 -20.30 24.82
N GLU A 162 -23.85 -20.18 24.35
CA GLU A 162 -24.22 -20.53 22.97
C GLU A 162 -23.59 -19.61 21.92
N ARG A 163 -23.20 -18.38 22.29
CA ARG A 163 -22.55 -17.41 21.40
C ARG A 163 -21.02 -17.52 21.37
N LEU A 164 -20.41 -18.21 22.33
CA LEU A 164 -18.95 -18.41 22.36
C LEU A 164 -18.39 -19.10 21.10
N PRO A 165 -18.94 -20.23 20.61
CA PRO A 165 -18.39 -20.89 19.42
C PRO A 165 -18.51 -20.03 18.15
N GLU A 166 -19.53 -19.18 18.04
CA GLU A 166 -19.66 -18.23 16.94
C GLU A 166 -18.63 -17.10 17.04
N LEU A 167 -18.34 -16.61 18.25
CA LEU A 167 -17.27 -15.62 18.48
C LEU A 167 -15.88 -16.21 18.23
N GLU A 168 -15.65 -17.45 18.64
CA GLU A 168 -14.41 -18.19 18.38
C GLU A 168 -14.20 -18.37 16.87
N ARG A 169 -15.22 -18.81 16.14
CA ARG A 169 -15.18 -18.94 14.68
C ARG A 169 -14.88 -17.60 14.00
N ARG A 170 -15.54 -16.52 14.43
CA ARG A 170 -15.31 -15.17 13.87
C ARG A 170 -13.90 -14.67 14.18
N LEU A 171 -13.35 -14.96 15.35
CA LEU A 171 -11.97 -14.62 15.68
C LEU A 171 -10.97 -15.43 14.85
N GLU A 172 -11.24 -16.72 14.65
CA GLU A 172 -10.43 -17.59 13.81
C GLU A 172 -10.44 -17.12 12.34
N ASP A 173 -11.61 -16.78 11.80
CA ASP A 173 -11.75 -16.22 10.45
C ASP A 173 -10.97 -14.90 10.30
N VAL A 174 -11.08 -13.98 11.28
CA VAL A 174 -10.30 -12.73 11.28
C VAL A 174 -8.81 -13.00 11.38
N THR A 175 -8.40 -13.99 12.17
CA THR A 175 -6.99 -14.39 12.33
C THR A 175 -6.44 -15.01 11.04
N ASN A 176 -7.25 -15.79 10.33
CA ASN A 176 -6.89 -16.37 9.04
C ASN A 176 -6.77 -15.31 7.95
N VAL A 177 -7.69 -14.33 7.91
CA VAL A 177 -7.63 -13.20 6.97
C VAL A 177 -6.41 -12.32 7.25
N THR A 178 -6.13 -12.01 8.52
CA THR A 178 -4.94 -11.21 8.88
C THR A 178 -3.64 -11.96 8.60
N SER A 179 -3.57 -13.27 8.86
CA SER A 179 -2.40 -14.10 8.52
C SER A 179 -2.20 -14.22 7.00
N SER A 180 -3.28 -14.35 6.24
CA SER A 180 -3.24 -14.39 4.77
C SER A 180 -2.79 -13.06 4.17
N THR A 181 -3.29 -11.94 4.69
CA THR A 181 -2.89 -10.60 4.21
C THR A 181 -1.44 -10.30 4.61
N PHE A 182 -1.00 -10.71 5.79
CA PHE A 182 0.40 -10.60 6.19
C PHE A 182 1.32 -11.44 5.29
N THR A 183 0.94 -12.69 5.01
CA THR A 183 1.69 -13.56 4.09
C THR A 183 1.73 -12.98 2.67
N ALA A 184 0.62 -12.40 2.19
CA ALA A 184 0.55 -11.74 0.90
C ALA A 184 1.46 -10.49 0.85
N LEU A 185 1.47 -9.67 1.89
CA LEU A 185 2.36 -8.50 2.01
C LEU A 185 3.83 -8.92 2.10
N GLU A 186 4.14 -9.98 2.85
CA GLU A 186 5.50 -10.49 2.96
C GLU A 186 5.97 -11.08 1.62
N SER A 187 5.09 -11.75 0.87
CA SER A 187 5.37 -12.21 -0.48
C SER A 187 5.58 -11.06 -1.46
N ASN A 188 4.84 -9.95 -1.30
CA ASN A 188 4.99 -8.76 -2.14
C ASN A 188 6.28 -8.00 -1.81
N ARG A 189 6.68 -7.98 -0.53
CA ARG A 189 7.98 -7.43 -0.10
C ARG A 189 9.17 -8.24 -0.60
N LYS A 190 9.00 -9.56 -0.78
CA LYS A 190 10.01 -10.46 -1.35
C LYS A 190 10.00 -10.49 -2.88
N ARG A 191 8.98 -9.93 -3.55
CA ARG A 191 8.99 -9.77 -5.00
C ARG A 191 9.93 -8.62 -5.36
N PRO A 192 10.93 -8.85 -6.22
CA PRO A 192 11.71 -7.75 -6.75
C PRO A 192 10.78 -6.86 -7.59
N PRO A 193 11.07 -5.56 -7.72
CA PRO A 193 10.21 -4.62 -8.42
C PRO A 193 9.86 -5.12 -9.83
N PRO A 194 8.65 -4.83 -10.35
CA PRO A 194 8.26 -5.23 -11.70
C PRO A 194 9.31 -4.77 -12.71
N GLY A 195 9.82 -5.70 -13.53
CA GLY A 195 10.94 -5.51 -14.46
C GLY A 195 12.27 -6.16 -14.03
N THR A 196 12.46 -6.49 -12.75
CA THR A 196 13.74 -7.07 -12.29
C THR A 196 13.91 -8.54 -12.63
N LEU A 197 12.82 -9.31 -12.73
CA LEU A 197 12.88 -10.73 -13.13
C LEU A 197 13.22 -10.89 -14.62
N GLU A 198 12.78 -9.96 -15.47
CA GLU A 198 13.09 -9.97 -16.91
C GLU A 198 14.55 -9.60 -17.17
N LEU A 199 15.11 -8.68 -16.37
CA LEU A 199 16.54 -8.37 -16.35
C LEU A 199 17.39 -9.53 -15.82
N ALA A 200 16.98 -10.16 -14.71
CA ALA A 200 17.73 -11.27 -14.12
C ALA A 200 17.72 -12.56 -14.97
N LEU A 201 16.64 -12.81 -15.74
CA LEU A 201 16.58 -13.92 -16.70
C LEU A 201 17.41 -13.64 -17.97
N ASN A 202 17.59 -12.38 -18.36
CA ASN A 202 18.49 -12.01 -19.46
C ASN A 202 19.97 -12.07 -19.06
N ASP A 203 20.31 -11.74 -17.82
CA ASP A 203 21.70 -11.74 -17.33
C ASP A 203 22.26 -13.15 -17.03
N GLN A 204 21.42 -14.20 -16.98
CA GLN A 204 21.84 -15.59 -16.76
C GLN A 204 22.10 -16.42 -18.02
N LEU A 205 22.13 -15.80 -19.20
CA LEU A 205 22.63 -16.47 -20.41
C LEU A 205 24.12 -16.19 -20.58
N PRO A 206 25.02 -17.14 -20.27
CA PRO A 206 26.43 -16.98 -20.59
C PRO A 206 26.55 -16.88 -22.11
N GLY A 207 27.09 -15.76 -22.57
CA GLY A 207 27.52 -15.59 -23.95
C GLY A 207 28.38 -16.78 -24.36
N THR A 208 27.90 -17.54 -25.34
CA THR A 208 28.70 -18.55 -26.03
C THR A 208 28.52 -18.30 -27.51
N GLY A 209 29.67 -18.04 -28.13
CA GLY A 209 29.81 -17.66 -29.52
C GLY A 209 29.15 -18.61 -30.50
N ASP A 210 28.95 -18.04 -31.67
CA ASP A 210 28.41 -18.65 -32.86
C ASP A 210 29.08 -20.00 -33.18
N THR A 211 28.30 -21.06 -33.10
CA THR A 211 28.38 -22.19 -34.03
C THR A 211 26.95 -22.55 -34.45
N ASP A 212 26.71 -22.46 -35.76
CA ASP A 212 25.43 -22.35 -36.43
C ASP A 212 24.49 -23.58 -36.38
N GLU A 213 24.68 -24.53 -35.47
CA GLU A 213 23.83 -25.74 -35.39
C GLU A 213 22.79 -25.70 -34.25
N SER A 214 22.89 -24.76 -33.30
CA SER A 214 21.99 -24.71 -32.12
C SER A 214 20.60 -24.13 -32.42
N GLY A 215 20.43 -23.38 -33.51
CA GLY A 215 19.19 -22.68 -33.84
C GLY A 215 18.03 -23.60 -34.24
N ALA A 216 18.33 -24.70 -34.94
CA ALA A 216 17.32 -25.65 -35.40
C ALA A 216 16.76 -26.49 -34.25
N ALA A 217 17.63 -27.00 -33.37
CA ALA A 217 17.23 -27.76 -32.20
C ALA A 217 16.39 -26.90 -31.23
N LYS A 218 16.78 -25.65 -30.98
CA LYS A 218 16.02 -24.73 -30.12
C LYS A 218 14.64 -24.38 -30.69
N LYS A 219 14.52 -24.21 -32.02
CA LYS A 219 13.21 -24.00 -32.68
C LYS A 219 12.33 -25.24 -32.59
N GLN A 220 12.90 -26.43 -32.74
CA GLN A 220 12.15 -27.69 -32.68
C GLN A 220 11.63 -27.99 -31.26
N THR A 221 12.43 -27.71 -30.22
CA THR A 221 11.99 -27.85 -28.82
C THR A 221 10.91 -26.83 -28.46
N ARG A 222 11.01 -25.60 -28.98
CA ARG A 222 9.99 -24.56 -28.78
C ARG A 222 8.68 -24.92 -29.50
N GLN A 223 8.75 -25.51 -30.69
CA GLN A 223 7.56 -26.00 -31.40
C GLN A 223 6.88 -27.17 -30.66
N ARG A 224 7.64 -28.10 -30.09
CA ARG A 224 7.09 -29.20 -29.28
C ARG A 224 6.36 -28.68 -28.04
N LEU A 225 6.96 -27.75 -27.28
CA LEU A 225 6.32 -27.15 -26.11
C LEU A 225 5.04 -26.39 -26.46
N VAL A 226 4.99 -25.69 -27.59
CA VAL A 226 3.76 -25.02 -28.06
C VAL A 226 2.68 -26.02 -28.45
N GLN A 227 3.06 -27.16 -29.02
CA GLN A 227 2.15 -28.23 -29.40
C GLN A 227 1.58 -28.95 -28.16
N ASP A 228 2.42 -29.21 -27.16
CA ASP A 228 2.00 -29.81 -25.88
C ASP A 228 1.06 -28.88 -25.10
N LEU A 229 1.34 -27.58 -25.07
CA LEU A 229 0.46 -26.59 -24.44
C LEU A 229 -0.87 -26.41 -25.17
N ARG A 230 -0.91 -26.55 -26.51
CA ARG A 230 -2.17 -26.57 -27.26
C ARG A 230 -2.97 -27.82 -26.99
N SER A 231 -2.29 -28.97 -26.86
CA SER A 231 -2.93 -30.25 -26.57
C SER A 231 -3.52 -30.28 -25.15
N ALA A 232 -2.81 -29.71 -24.17
CA ALA A 232 -3.27 -29.59 -22.78
C ALA A 232 -4.40 -28.58 -22.57
N LYS A 233 -4.69 -27.71 -23.55
CA LYS A 233 -5.77 -26.72 -23.50
C LYS A 233 -7.08 -27.22 -24.15
N LEU A 234 -7.04 -28.42 -24.74
CA LEU A 234 -8.15 -29.07 -25.43
C LEU A 234 -8.60 -30.38 -24.75
N ALA A 235 -7.98 -30.76 -23.63
CA ALA A 235 -8.41 -31.82 -22.72
C ALA A 235 -9.01 -31.19 -21.45
#